data_AF-A0A838ZSV5-F1
#
_entry.id   AF-A0A838ZSV5-F1
#
_cell.length_a   1.000
_cell.length_b   1.000
_cell.length_c   1.000
_cell.angle_alpha   90.00
_cell.angle_beta   90.00
_cell.angle_gamma   90.00
#
_symmetry.space_group_name_H-M   'P 1'
#
loop_
_entity.id
_entity.type
_entity.pdbx_description
1 polymer ?
#
loop_
_entity_poly.entity_id
_entity_poly.type
_entity_poly.pdbx_seq_one_letter_code
_entity_poly.pdbx_strand_id
1 'polypeptide(L)'
;MLNNKSLQAFLAIGPIVLFVMLMMAYFVFFFTMISSAQSLENFDENGSAPFPTEFFAGFGVFFVLILLTVFLSFFSLIYFIIHAAKNPHLDGENSNMKIVWILILAFLSGIGQLVYWIVEIKSKNPKPVIPN
;
A
#
# COMPACT_ATOMS: atom_id res chain seq x y z
N MET A 1 7.32 17.53 -9.35
CA MET A 1 6.84 16.50 -8.39
C MET A 1 7.80 15.32 -8.23
N LEU A 2 8.32 14.74 -9.31
CA LEU A 2 9.21 13.55 -9.26
C LEU A 2 10.50 13.72 -8.43
N ASN A 3 10.95 14.96 -8.17
CA ASN A 3 12.13 15.26 -7.35
C ASN A 3 11.81 15.59 -5.88
N ASN A 4 10.53 15.53 -5.45
CA ASN A 4 10.15 15.85 -4.08
C ASN A 4 10.48 14.66 -3.15
N LYS A 5 11.52 14.82 -2.32
CA LYS A 5 12.02 13.79 -1.40
C LYS A 5 10.95 13.29 -0.42
N SER A 6 10.11 14.19 0.10
CA SER A 6 9.06 13.83 1.06
C SER A 6 7.97 13.00 0.41
N LEU A 7 7.55 13.35 -0.81
CA LEU A 7 6.57 12.58 -1.57
C LEU A 7 7.09 11.19 -1.94
N GLN A 8 8.36 11.11 -2.37
CA GLN A 8 9.02 9.83 -2.68
C GLN A 8 9.05 8.91 -1.45
N ALA A 9 9.47 9.44 -0.29
CA ALA A 9 9.52 8.67 0.95
C ALA A 9 8.12 8.21 1.39
N PHE A 10 7.13 9.11 1.33
CA PHE A 10 5.74 8.80 1.67
C PHE A 10 5.16 7.70 0.76
N LEU A 11 5.37 7.78 -0.56
CA LEU A 11 4.86 6.76 -1.48
C LEU A 11 5.63 5.43 -1.38
N ALA A 12 6.92 5.44 -1.04
CA ALA A 12 7.70 4.21 -0.83
C ALA A 12 7.29 3.48 0.46
N ILE A 13 7.08 4.21 1.55
CA ILE A 13 6.88 3.64 2.89
C ILE A 13 5.38 3.49 3.21
N GLY A 14 4.56 4.43 2.75
CA GLY A 14 3.14 4.52 3.07
C GLY A 14 2.34 3.25 2.79
N PRO A 15 2.42 2.64 1.59
CA PRO A 15 1.76 1.37 1.29
C PRO A 15 2.15 0.24 2.25
N ILE A 16 3.42 0.16 2.65
CA ILE A 16 3.92 -0.87 3.57
C ILE A 16 3.35 -0.64 4.98
N VAL A 17 3.39 0.61 5.46
CA VAL A 17 2.83 0.96 6.77
C VAL A 17 1.33 0.70 6.82
N LEU A 18 0.60 1.08 5.78
CA LEU A 18 -0.83 0.78 5.67
C LEU A 18 -1.10 -0.72 5.60
N PHE A 19 -0.27 -1.49 4.89
CA PHE A 19 -0.39 -2.94 4.87
C PHE A 19 -0.22 -3.55 6.26
N VAL A 20 0.78 -3.10 7.03
CA VAL A 20 0.97 -3.55 8.43
C VAL A 20 -0.23 -3.16 9.30
N MET A 21 -0.72 -1.93 9.16
CA MET A 21 -1.90 -1.45 9.88
C MET A 21 -3.15 -2.26 9.50
N LEU A 22 -3.31 -2.61 8.23
CA LEU A 22 -4.40 -3.45 7.73
C LEU A 22 -4.32 -4.86 8.32
N MET A 23 -3.12 -5.44 8.42
CA MET A 23 -2.92 -6.74 9.09
C MET A 23 -3.30 -6.68 10.57
N MET A 24 -2.91 -5.63 11.29
CA MET A 24 -3.33 -5.44 12.67
C MET A 24 -4.86 -5.29 12.78
N ALA A 25 -5.47 -4.47 11.93
CA ALA A 25 -6.91 -4.29 11.88
C ALA A 25 -7.66 -5.59 11.56
N TYR A 26 -7.11 -6.41 10.66
CA TYR A 26 -7.63 -7.74 10.35
C TYR A 26 -7.66 -8.65 11.58
N PHE A 27 -6.55 -8.73 12.33
CA PHE A 27 -6.51 -9.55 13.54
C PHE A 27 -7.51 -9.04 14.59
N VAL A 28 -7.57 -7.72 14.81
CA VAL A 28 -8.56 -7.13 15.73
C VAL A 28 -9.98 -7.50 15.30
N PHE A 29 -10.33 -7.29 14.04
CA PHE A 29 -11.63 -7.64 13.49
C PHE A 29 -11.95 -9.13 13.64
N PHE A 30 -10.99 -10.00 13.35
CA PHE A 30 -11.13 -11.45 13.46
C PHE A 30 -11.38 -11.89 14.91
N PHE A 31 -10.60 -11.39 15.87
CA PHE A 31 -10.79 -11.73 17.28
C PHE A 31 -12.11 -11.18 17.83
N THR A 32 -12.49 -9.95 17.46
CA THR A 32 -13.81 -9.39 17.81
C THR A 32 -14.94 -10.27 17.29
N MET A 33 -14.81 -10.78 16.06
CA MET A 33 -15.83 -11.68 15.49
C MET A 33 -15.94 -13.02 16.21
N ILE A 34 -14.81 -13.60 16.60
CA ILE A 34 -14.81 -14.84 17.39
C ILE A 34 -15.44 -14.59 18.76
N SER A 35 -15.10 -13.48 19.44
CA SER A 35 -15.66 -13.19 20.76
C SER A 35 -17.16 -12.89 20.70
N SER A 36 -17.62 -12.20 19.66
CA SER A 36 -19.02 -11.84 19.50
C SER A 36 -19.87 -12.98 18.92
N ALA A 37 -19.27 -14.10 18.47
CA ALA A 37 -20.00 -15.23 17.89
C ALA A 37 -21.08 -15.79 18.82
N GLN A 38 -20.81 -15.87 20.12
CA GLN A 38 -21.77 -16.36 21.12
C GLN A 38 -22.96 -15.41 21.30
N SER A 39 -22.77 -14.11 21.07
CA SER A 39 -23.84 -13.11 21.16
C SER A 39 -24.83 -13.19 19.99
N LEU A 40 -24.40 -13.75 18.86
CA LEU A 40 -25.21 -13.91 17.64
C LEU A 40 -26.14 -15.13 17.71
N GLU A 41 -25.87 -16.07 18.62
CA GLU A 41 -26.69 -17.28 18.83
C GLU A 41 -27.82 -17.05 19.86
N ASN A 42 -27.77 -15.95 20.61
CA ASN A 42 -28.82 -15.60 21.56
C ASN A 42 -29.97 -14.92 20.81
N PHE A 43 -31.05 -15.68 20.60
CA PHE A 43 -32.32 -15.12 20.13
C PHE A 43 -32.98 -14.34 21.27
N ASP A 44 -33.49 -13.14 20.97
CA ASP A 44 -34.30 -12.38 21.92
C ASP A 44 -35.58 -13.15 22.30
N GLU A 45 -36.28 -12.71 23.34
CA GLU A 45 -37.55 -13.30 23.82
C GLU A 45 -38.62 -13.47 22.72
N ASN A 46 -38.49 -12.72 21.62
CA ASN A 46 -39.36 -12.76 20.44
C ASN A 46 -38.89 -13.74 19.33
N GLY A 47 -37.84 -14.52 19.55
CA GLY A 47 -37.27 -15.44 18.54
C GLY A 47 -36.54 -14.74 17.39
N SER A 48 -36.26 -13.44 17.52
CA SER A 48 -35.49 -12.67 16.55
C SER A 48 -34.01 -12.62 16.95
N ALA A 49 -33.13 -12.90 15.99
CA ALA A 49 -31.70 -12.69 16.20
C ALA A 49 -31.37 -11.19 16.21
N PRO A 50 -30.51 -10.72 17.13
CA PRO A 50 -30.08 -9.32 17.15
C PRO A 50 -29.32 -8.95 15.87
N PHE A 51 -29.55 -7.74 15.34
CA PHE A 51 -28.81 -7.25 14.19
C PHE A 51 -27.32 -7.07 14.55
N PRO A 52 -26.37 -7.61 13.76
CA PRO A 52 -24.96 -7.66 14.13
C PRO A 52 -24.26 -6.30 13.85
N THR A 53 -24.69 -5.26 14.56
CA THR A 53 -24.25 -3.88 14.35
C THR A 53 -22.72 -3.72 14.50
N GLU A 54 -22.12 -4.42 15.46
CA GLU A 54 -20.66 -4.40 15.71
C GLU A 54 -19.86 -4.96 14.53
N PHE A 55 -20.36 -6.02 13.90
CA PHE A 55 -19.74 -6.59 12.70
C PHE A 55 -19.71 -5.58 11.56
N PHE A 56 -20.85 -4.93 11.26
CA PHE A 56 -20.92 -3.97 10.16
C PHE A 56 -20.11 -2.71 10.44
N ALA A 57 -20.03 -2.26 11.68
CA ALA A 57 -19.17 -1.14 12.07
C ALA A 57 -17.68 -1.48 11.84
N GLY A 58 -17.24 -2.65 12.33
CA GLY A 58 -15.87 -3.12 12.12
C GLY A 58 -15.53 -3.35 10.65
N PHE A 59 -16.46 -3.96 9.90
CA PHE A 59 -16.34 -4.18 8.46
C PHE A 59 -16.25 -2.85 7.69
N GLY A 60 -17.05 -1.85 8.04
CA GLY A 60 -17.04 -0.54 7.39
C GLY A 60 -15.68 0.16 7.54
N VAL A 61 -15.12 0.20 8.75
CA VAL A 61 -13.79 0.77 8.99
C VAL A 61 -12.70 0.00 8.23
N PHE A 62 -12.75 -1.34 8.29
CA PHE A 62 -11.82 -2.19 7.59
C PHE A 62 -11.87 -1.98 6.07
N PHE A 63 -13.08 -1.86 5.51
CA PHE A 63 -13.29 -1.60 4.08
C PHE A 63 -12.72 -0.25 3.63
N VAL A 64 -12.91 0.81 4.42
CA VAL A 64 -12.31 2.13 4.13
C VAL A 64 -10.77 2.04 4.13
N LEU A 65 -10.17 1.33 5.10
CA LEU A 65 -8.72 1.13 5.16
C LEU A 65 -8.20 0.34 3.95
N ILE A 66 -8.93 -0.68 3.49
CA ILE A 66 -8.59 -1.42 2.26
C ILE A 66 -8.57 -0.45 1.07
N LEU A 67 -9.63 0.33 0.87
CA LEU A 67 -9.71 1.26 -0.26
C LEU A 67 -8.55 2.26 -0.23
N LEU A 68 -8.26 2.85 0.93
CA LEU A 68 -7.17 3.79 1.09
C LEU A 68 -5.82 3.14 0.75
N THR A 69 -5.60 1.91 1.20
CA THR A 69 -4.39 1.13 0.89
C THR A 69 -4.26 0.85 -0.60
N VAL A 70 -5.35 0.43 -1.26
CA VAL A 70 -5.36 0.15 -2.71
C VAL A 70 -5.04 1.41 -3.49
N PHE A 71 -5.71 2.54 -3.22
CA PHE A 71 -5.46 3.79 -3.93
C PHE A 71 -4.02 4.28 -3.70
N LEU A 72 -3.54 4.28 -2.46
CA LEU A 72 -2.17 4.73 -2.17
C LEU A 72 -1.12 3.84 -2.87
N SER A 73 -1.32 2.52 -2.84
CA SER A 73 -0.43 1.54 -3.50
C SER A 73 -0.43 1.74 -5.02
N PHE A 74 -1.60 2.00 -5.61
CA PHE A 74 -1.73 2.25 -7.04
C PHE A 74 -1.04 3.55 -7.47
N PHE A 75 -1.25 4.65 -6.73
CA PHE A 75 -0.53 5.90 -6.97
C PHE A 75 0.97 5.75 -6.81
N SER A 76 1.41 5.01 -5.79
CA SER A 76 2.83 4.71 -5.58
C SER A 76 3.42 3.93 -6.77
N LEU A 77 2.71 2.92 -7.26
CA LEU A 77 3.16 2.11 -8.39
C LEU A 77 3.34 2.95 -9.65
N ILE A 78 2.34 3.75 -10.02
CA ILE A 78 2.43 4.63 -11.18
C ILE A 78 3.59 5.60 -11.01
N TYR A 79 3.74 6.21 -9.82
CA TYR A 79 4.80 7.15 -9.54
C TYR A 79 6.19 6.53 -9.76
N PHE A 80 6.46 5.36 -9.20
CA PHE A 80 7.77 4.72 -9.30
C PHE A 80 8.05 4.16 -10.70
N ILE A 81 7.04 3.67 -11.42
CA ILE A 81 7.19 3.27 -12.84
C ILE A 81 7.61 4.49 -13.67
N ILE A 82 6.94 5.63 -13.52
CA ILE A 82 7.29 6.86 -14.25
C ILE A 82 8.70 7.32 -13.88
N HIS A 83 9.06 7.25 -12.60
CA HIS A 83 10.40 7.61 -12.14
C HIS A 83 11.47 6.70 -12.76
N ALA A 84 11.26 5.38 -12.77
CA ALA A 84 12.16 4.42 -13.40
C ALA A 84 12.25 4.61 -14.92
N ALA A 85 11.12 4.85 -15.58
CA ALA A 85 11.05 5.08 -17.01
C ALA A 85 11.77 6.36 -17.47
N LYS A 86 11.96 7.33 -16.58
CA LYS A 86 12.60 8.61 -16.88
C LYS A 86 13.91 8.83 -16.13
N ASN A 87 14.46 7.82 -15.46
CA ASN A 87 15.71 7.95 -14.71
C ASN A 87 16.91 7.95 -15.68
N PRO A 88 17.65 9.06 -15.82
CA PRO A 88 18.76 9.14 -16.77
C PRO A 88 19.92 8.18 -16.44
N HIS A 89 20.04 7.71 -15.19
CA HIS A 89 21.06 6.72 -14.79
C HIS A 89 20.79 5.32 -15.36
N LEU A 90 19.56 5.07 -15.80
CA LEU A 90 19.13 3.80 -16.38
C LEU A 90 19.03 3.90 -17.91
N ASP A 91 19.34 5.05 -18.51
CA ASP A 91 19.37 5.25 -19.96
C ASP A 91 20.79 4.97 -20.52
N GLY A 92 20.89 4.59 -21.80
CA GLY A 92 22.16 4.23 -22.46
C GLY A 92 22.57 2.77 -22.25
N GLU A 93 23.82 2.52 -21.84
CA GLU A 93 24.38 1.17 -21.63
C GLU A 93 23.61 0.34 -20.58
N ASN A 94 22.83 0.99 -19.72
CA ASN A 94 22.02 0.35 -18.67
C ASN A 94 20.54 0.17 -19.05
N SER A 95 20.16 0.27 -20.33
CA SER A 95 18.77 0.13 -20.79
C SER A 95 18.11 -1.18 -20.32
N ASN A 96 18.86 -2.28 -20.22
CA ASN A 96 18.36 -3.54 -19.68
C ASN A 96 17.96 -3.44 -18.20
N MET A 97 18.71 -2.67 -17.41
CA MET A 97 18.45 -2.46 -15.98
C MET A 97 17.17 -1.65 -15.75
N LYS A 98 16.83 -0.75 -16.67
CA LYS A 98 15.56 -0.02 -16.67
C LYS A 98 14.36 -0.97 -16.72
N ILE A 99 14.41 -1.96 -17.61
CA ILE A 99 13.35 -2.97 -17.76
C ILE A 99 13.27 -3.82 -16.49
N VAL A 100 14.42 -4.27 -15.96
CA VAL A 100 14.48 -5.03 -14.71
C VAL A 100 13.81 -4.28 -13.56
N TRP A 101 14.10 -2.99 -13.39
CA TRP A 101 13.47 -2.19 -12.35
C TRP A 101 11.96 -2.04 -12.53
N ILE A 102 11.49 -1.82 -13.77
CA ILE A 102 10.05 -1.74 -14.05
C ILE A 102 9.36 -3.08 -13.72
N LEU A 103 9.98 -4.21 -14.06
CA LEU A 103 9.47 -5.54 -13.71
C LEU A 103 9.43 -5.75 -12.19
N ILE A 104 10.50 -5.37 -11.47
CA ILE A 104 10.54 -5.44 -9.99
C ILE A 104 9.41 -4.61 -9.38
N LEU A 105 9.20 -3.38 -9.87
CA LEU A 105 8.14 -2.51 -9.37
C LEU A 105 6.74 -3.08 -9.65
N ALA A 106 6.53 -3.65 -10.82
CA ALA A 106 5.24 -4.23 -11.20
C ALA A 106 4.90 -5.51 -10.42
N PHE A 107 5.87 -6.40 -10.20
CA PHE A 107 5.63 -7.72 -9.60
C PHE A 107 5.87 -7.78 -8.08
N LEU A 108 6.86 -7.04 -7.55
CA LEU A 108 7.15 -7.02 -6.11
C LEU A 108 6.50 -5.84 -5.37
N SER A 109 5.81 -4.94 -6.10
CA SER A 109 5.04 -3.78 -5.60
C SER A 109 5.66 -3.15 -4.35
N GLY A 110 4.92 -2.86 -3.27
CA GLY A 110 5.39 -2.15 -2.06
C GLY A 110 6.87 -2.35 -1.66
N ILE A 111 7.37 -3.60 -1.63
CA ILE A 111 8.79 -3.87 -1.33
C ILE A 111 9.71 -3.41 -2.47
N GLY A 112 9.38 -3.74 -3.72
CA GLY A 112 10.12 -3.28 -4.90
C GLY A 112 10.22 -1.75 -4.97
N GLN A 113 9.15 -1.05 -4.61
CA GLN A 113 9.11 0.42 -4.53
C GLN A 113 10.06 0.96 -3.45
N LEU A 114 10.04 0.36 -2.26
CA LEU A 114 10.93 0.74 -1.17
C LEU A 114 12.41 0.53 -1.54
N VAL A 115 12.74 -0.65 -2.09
CA VAL A 115 14.12 -0.98 -2.49
C VAL A 115 14.59 -0.03 -3.59
N TYR A 116 13.76 0.22 -4.61
CA TYR A 116 14.07 1.18 -5.68
C TYR A 116 14.32 2.59 -5.12
N TRP A 117 13.47 3.06 -4.20
CA TRP A 117 13.65 4.36 -3.58
C TRP A 117 14.98 4.48 -2.80
N ILE A 118 15.39 3.44 -2.06
CA ILE A 118 16.65 3.45 -1.32
C ILE A 118 17.85 3.42 -2.29
N VAL A 119 17.84 2.50 -3.26
CA VAL A 119 19.00 2.17 -4.11
C VAL A 119 19.17 3.17 -5.26
N GLU A 120 18.10 3.51 -5.99
CA GLU A 120 18.20 4.34 -7.19
C GLU A 120 17.97 5.82 -6.90
N ILE A 121 17.09 6.16 -5.95
CA ILE A 121 16.76 7.56 -5.68
C ILE A 121 17.64 8.12 -4.57
N LYS A 122 17.58 7.53 -3.36
CA LYS A 122 18.26 8.07 -2.18
C LYS A 122 19.79 7.97 -2.27
N SER A 123 20.31 6.83 -2.75
CA SER A 123 21.75 6.59 -2.85
C SER A 123 22.39 7.34 -4.02
N LYS A 124 21.80 7.27 -5.22
CA LYS A 124 22.40 7.83 -6.44
C LYS A 124 21.99 9.27 -6.73
N ASN A 125 20.99 9.79 -6.03
CA ASN A 125 20.54 11.19 -6.07
C ASN A 125 20.42 11.70 -7.53
N PRO A 126 19.59 11.05 -8.36
CA PRO A 126 19.63 11.24 -9.79
C PRO A 126 19.36 12.70 -10.17
N LYS A 127 20.10 13.22 -11.17
CA LYS A 127 19.88 14.56 -11.72
C LYS A 127 18.39 14.75 -12.08
N PRO A 128 17.86 15.98 -11.98
CA PRO A 128 16.45 16.25 -12.25
C PRO A 128 15.95 15.57 -13.53
N VAL A 129 14.91 14.77 -13.39
CA VAL A 129 14.24 14.05 -14.49
C VAL A 129 13.69 15.03 -15.56
N ILE A 130 13.57 16.31 -15.22
CA ILE A 130 13.23 17.41 -16.11
C ILE A 130 14.22 18.54 -15.79
N PRO A 131 15.08 18.99 -16.72
CA PRO A 131 15.86 20.21 -16.52
C PRO A 131 14.87 21.38 -16.35
N ASN A 132 15.14 22.25 -15.37
CA ASN A 132 14.39 23.49 -15.20
C ASN A 132 14.44 24.35 -16.47
#